data_AF-A0A7C5BYE8-F1
#
_entry.id   AF-A0A7C5BYE8-F1
#
_cell.length_a   1.000
_cell.length_b   1.000
_cell.length_c   1.000
_cell.angle_alpha   90.00
_cell.angle_beta   90.00
_cell.angle_gamma   90.00
#
_symmetry.space_group_name_H-M   'P 1'
#
loop_
_entity.id
_entity.type
_entity.pdbx_description
1 polymer ?
#
loop_
_entity_poly.entity_id
_entity_poly.type
_entity_poly.pdbx_seq_one_letter_code
_entity_poly.pdbx_strand_id
1 'polypeptide(L)'
;MANDRGFSKPKFRPIPLASSPAEWLFSKRYFGLILNKCPSFSKLSWVMVGLLVGLMVGVLVGCRIPRWRGPSVADFAAARRLSQNGYRAMRAGRLEEAEKAFRAAIKRCPHDPQQHQRFAEFLGVVGRRQEALQEYLLACQLAVDDPYVRVKACELALELGELSLGETLIREAIALHPQNAAAWVLYGRVLTARKEFRQAVEAYSRALYLAPEDHQARVELARLHRLLHEPGKSLVTLQAVTAGYLPADVPAEVLFELGLTYAALGRQSEAVEALVAARAKDPTNLEYEKALASLLTHLNRTEVAAVPFSPETATSVATSNESAADPASFLHPLSQPGSGEGSYRSYLR
;
A
#
# COMPACT_ATOMS: atom_id res chain seq x y z
N MET A 1 -19.51 50.83 -78.65
CA MET A 1 -18.91 49.51 -78.34
C MET A 1 -19.43 49.10 -76.98
N ALA A 2 -20.66 48.59 -76.88
CA ALA A 2 -21.01 47.17 -77.01
C ALA A 2 -20.17 46.28 -76.07
N ASN A 3 -20.70 45.93 -74.90
CA ASN A 3 -21.32 44.61 -74.74
C ASN A 3 -22.08 44.49 -73.42
N ASP A 4 -23.37 44.22 -73.54
CA ASP A 4 -24.26 43.65 -72.53
C ASP A 4 -23.73 42.27 -72.10
N ARG A 5 -23.65 42.04 -70.79
CA ARG A 5 -23.85 40.70 -70.20
C ARG A 5 -24.57 40.85 -68.87
N GLY A 6 -25.88 40.62 -68.91
CA GLY A 6 -26.68 40.44 -67.71
C GLY A 6 -26.27 39.18 -66.97
N PHE A 7 -26.23 39.26 -65.64
CA PHE A 7 -26.41 38.13 -64.75
C PHE A 7 -27.32 38.53 -63.59
N SER A 8 -28.31 37.69 -63.38
CA SER A 8 -29.48 37.84 -62.52
C SER A 8 -29.14 37.91 -61.03
N LYS A 9 -29.93 38.68 -60.27
CA LYS A 9 -29.93 38.66 -58.80
C LYS A 9 -30.24 37.22 -58.33
N PRO A 10 -29.49 36.64 -57.38
CA PRO A 10 -29.88 35.36 -56.79
C PRO A 10 -31.17 35.54 -55.99
N LYS A 11 -32.21 34.79 -56.36
CA LYS A 11 -33.42 34.62 -55.55
C LYS A 11 -33.04 33.88 -54.27
N PHE A 12 -33.13 34.54 -53.12
CA PHE A 12 -33.09 33.85 -51.83
C PHE A 12 -34.32 32.93 -51.74
N ARG A 13 -34.11 31.61 -51.79
CA ARG A 13 -35.09 30.64 -51.31
C ARG A 13 -34.81 30.40 -49.81
N PRO A 14 -35.83 30.37 -48.94
CA PRO A 14 -35.62 30.03 -47.55
C PRO A 14 -35.13 28.58 -47.46
N ILE A 15 -34.11 28.37 -46.64
CA ILE A 15 -33.61 27.04 -46.30
C ILE A 15 -34.68 26.34 -45.45
N PRO A 16 -35.13 25.12 -45.78
CA PRO A 16 -36.02 24.39 -44.90
C PRO A 16 -35.24 23.98 -43.65
N LEU A 17 -35.82 24.26 -42.48
CA LEU A 17 -35.33 23.72 -41.21
C LEU A 17 -35.51 22.19 -41.25
N ALA A 18 -34.41 21.47 -41.41
CA ALA A 18 -34.38 20.02 -41.38
C ALA A 18 -34.70 19.52 -39.98
N SER A 19 -35.75 18.71 -39.86
CA SER A 19 -36.33 18.22 -38.61
C SER A 19 -36.02 16.74 -38.34
N SER A 20 -34.87 16.22 -38.80
CA SER A 20 -34.47 14.85 -38.45
C SER A 20 -32.95 14.63 -38.31
N PRO A 21 -32.51 13.65 -37.48
CA PRO A 21 -31.10 13.48 -37.11
C PRO A 21 -30.21 12.82 -38.19
N ALA A 22 -30.76 12.38 -39.32
CA ALA A 22 -30.03 11.60 -40.32
C ALA A 22 -29.28 12.44 -41.37
N GLU A 23 -29.52 13.75 -41.48
CA GLU A 23 -28.81 14.62 -42.43
C GLU A 23 -27.48 15.18 -41.90
N TRP A 24 -27.17 14.97 -40.61
CA TRP A 24 -25.94 15.45 -39.98
C TRP A 24 -24.65 14.77 -40.48
N LEU A 25 -24.76 13.62 -41.15
CA LEU A 25 -23.60 12.87 -41.64
C LEU A 25 -23.08 13.36 -43.01
N PHE A 26 -23.83 14.18 -43.75
CA PHE A 26 -23.38 14.75 -45.02
C PHE A 26 -22.64 16.10 -44.87
N SER A 27 -22.81 16.84 -43.76
CA SER A 27 -22.16 18.15 -43.57
C SER A 27 -20.67 18.07 -43.20
N LYS A 28 -20.22 16.95 -42.60
CA LYS A 28 -18.80 16.73 -42.26
C LYS A 28 -17.90 16.66 -43.49
N ARG A 29 -18.43 16.24 -44.64
CA ARG A 29 -17.64 16.08 -45.88
C ARG A 29 -17.44 17.40 -46.62
N TYR A 30 -18.31 18.39 -46.41
CA TYR A 30 -18.15 19.75 -46.95
C TYR A 30 -17.25 20.62 -46.06
N PHE A 31 -17.31 20.46 -44.74
CA PHE A 31 -16.48 21.24 -43.81
C PHE A 31 -14.98 20.90 -43.91
N GLY A 32 -14.64 19.67 -44.31
CA GLY A 32 -13.25 19.23 -44.52
C GLY A 32 -12.59 19.74 -45.82
N LEU A 33 -13.37 20.18 -46.81
CA LEU A 33 -12.83 20.60 -48.12
C LEU A 33 -12.51 22.10 -48.21
N ILE A 34 -13.08 22.94 -47.33
CA ILE A 34 -12.80 24.39 -47.30
C ILE A 34 -11.59 24.71 -46.40
N LEU A 35 -11.28 23.88 -45.40
CA LEU A 35 -10.19 24.13 -44.47
C LEU A 35 -8.80 23.65 -44.95
N ASN A 36 -8.72 22.96 -46.09
CA ASN A 36 -7.48 22.31 -46.53
C ASN A 36 -6.72 23.09 -47.62
N LYS A 37 -6.94 24.40 -47.77
CA LYS A 37 -6.30 25.21 -48.84
C LYS A 37 -5.47 26.41 -48.39
N CYS A 38 -5.23 26.64 -47.10
CA CYS A 38 -4.36 27.74 -46.64
C CYS A 38 -3.56 27.35 -45.39
N PRO A 39 -2.27 26.98 -45.51
CA PRO A 39 -1.44 26.56 -44.38
C PRO A 39 -0.85 27.74 -43.57
N SER A 40 -1.35 28.98 -43.74
CA SER A 40 -0.87 30.15 -42.97
C SER A 40 -1.80 30.61 -41.84
N PHE A 41 -2.95 29.95 -41.64
CA PHE A 41 -3.85 30.25 -40.51
C PHE A 41 -3.29 29.62 -39.23
N SER A 42 -2.19 30.22 -38.78
CA SER A 42 -1.41 29.81 -37.63
C SER A 42 -2.22 29.89 -36.34
N LYS A 43 -1.77 29.13 -35.33
CA LYS A 43 -2.31 29.01 -33.96
C LYS A 43 -2.74 30.35 -33.33
N LEU A 44 -2.18 31.47 -33.78
CA LEU A 44 -2.59 32.83 -33.41
C LEU A 44 -4.09 33.10 -33.64
N SER A 45 -4.67 32.57 -34.72
CA SER A 45 -6.09 32.80 -35.01
C SER A 45 -7.02 32.13 -33.99
N TRP A 46 -6.67 30.95 -33.49
CA TRP A 46 -7.48 30.26 -32.47
C TRP A 46 -7.31 30.89 -31.09
N VAL A 47 -6.12 31.41 -30.78
CA VAL A 47 -5.87 32.18 -29.55
C VAL A 47 -6.65 33.50 -29.58
N MET A 48 -6.69 34.19 -30.72
CA MET A 48 -7.45 35.45 -30.89
C MET A 48 -8.96 35.22 -30.84
N VAL A 49 -9.46 34.14 -31.46
CA VAL A 49 -10.87 33.75 -31.35
C VAL A 49 -11.21 33.37 -29.90
N GLY A 50 -10.34 32.64 -29.20
CA GLY A 50 -10.52 32.32 -27.78
C GLY A 50 -10.51 33.56 -26.87
N LEU A 51 -9.62 34.51 -27.13
CA LEU A 51 -9.57 35.80 -26.42
C LEU A 51 -10.82 36.65 -26.67
N LEU A 52 -11.29 36.72 -27.92
CA LEU A 52 -12.51 37.45 -28.26
C LEU A 52 -13.75 36.81 -27.65
N VAL A 53 -13.86 35.48 -27.67
CA VAL A 53 -14.94 34.75 -27.00
C VAL A 53 -14.87 34.93 -25.48
N GLY A 54 -13.67 34.88 -24.88
CA GLY A 54 -13.47 35.14 -23.46
C GLY A 54 -13.82 36.57 -23.05
N LEU A 55 -13.46 37.56 -23.88
CA LEU A 55 -13.79 38.97 -23.68
C LEU A 55 -15.31 39.20 -23.84
N MET A 56 -15.95 38.55 -24.82
CA MET A 56 -17.38 38.66 -25.06
C MET A 56 -18.21 38.01 -23.93
N VAL A 57 -17.77 36.86 -23.41
CA VAL A 57 -18.35 36.23 -22.21
C VAL A 57 -18.12 37.11 -20.97
N GLY A 58 -16.94 37.71 -20.83
CA GLY A 58 -16.63 38.64 -19.72
C GLY A 58 -17.47 39.92 -19.74
N VAL A 59 -17.80 40.45 -20.91
CA VAL A 59 -18.66 41.65 -21.08
C VAL A 59 -20.15 41.31 -20.86
N LEU A 60 -20.61 40.13 -21.30
CA LEU A 60 -22.02 39.70 -21.15
C LEU A 60 -22.39 39.27 -19.73
N VAL A 61 -21.45 38.71 -18.96
CA VAL A 61 -21.70 38.27 -17.57
C VAL A 61 -21.53 39.44 -16.58
N GLY A 62 -20.98 40.58 -17.02
CA GLY A 62 -20.51 41.64 -16.12
C GLY A 62 -19.47 41.10 -15.13
N CYS A 63 -19.01 41.91 -14.18
CA CYS A 63 -18.08 41.45 -13.12
C CYS A 63 -18.67 40.40 -12.14
N ARG A 64 -19.69 39.62 -12.54
CA ARG A 64 -20.21 38.46 -11.81
C ARG A 64 -19.42 37.19 -12.17
N ILE A 65 -18.09 37.25 -12.06
CA ILE A 65 -17.33 36.03 -11.83
C ILE A 65 -17.88 35.48 -10.51
N PRO A 66 -18.40 34.24 -10.43
CA PRO A 66 -18.80 33.67 -9.16
C PRO A 66 -17.59 33.73 -8.23
N ARG A 67 -17.66 34.60 -7.22
CA ARG A 67 -16.61 34.74 -6.21
C ARG A 67 -16.58 33.42 -5.46
N TRP A 68 -15.70 32.52 -5.89
CA TRP A 68 -15.38 31.29 -5.18
C TRP A 68 -14.75 31.72 -3.85
N ARG A 69 -15.58 31.88 -2.83
CA ARG A 69 -15.12 32.07 -1.46
C ARG A 69 -14.70 30.69 -0.99
N GLY A 70 -13.43 30.38 -1.19
CA GLY A 70 -12.79 29.25 -0.52
C GLY A 70 -13.03 29.33 1.00
N PRO A 71 -12.90 28.21 1.71
CA PRO A 71 -13.10 28.17 3.15
C PRO A 71 -12.30 29.26 3.86
N SER A 72 -12.98 30.02 4.72
CA SER A 72 -12.38 31.05 5.55
C SER A 72 -11.54 30.40 6.66
N VAL A 73 -10.63 31.17 7.28
CA VAL A 73 -9.87 30.71 8.46
C VAL A 73 -10.81 30.21 9.57
N ALA A 74 -11.99 30.83 9.70
CA ALA A 74 -13.02 30.40 10.64
C ALA A 74 -13.61 29.02 10.28
N ASP A 75 -13.69 28.67 9.00
CA ASP A 75 -14.19 27.37 8.54
C ASP A 75 -13.20 26.26 8.88
N PHE A 76 -11.91 26.47 8.62
CA PHE A 76 -10.86 25.53 9.04
C PHE A 76 -10.79 25.37 10.55
N ALA A 77 -10.91 26.47 11.30
CA ALA A 77 -10.95 26.42 12.76
C ALA A 77 -12.19 25.65 13.27
N ALA A 78 -13.35 25.85 12.64
CA ALA A 78 -14.58 25.12 12.96
C ALA A 78 -14.45 23.62 12.63
N ALA A 79 -13.93 23.27 11.45
CA ALA A 79 -13.67 21.88 11.06
C ALA A 79 -12.72 21.19 12.06
N ARG A 80 -11.64 21.87 12.46
CA ARG A 80 -10.71 21.37 13.47
C ARG A 80 -11.40 21.11 14.82
N ARG A 81 -12.25 22.03 15.29
CA ARG A 81 -13.02 21.85 16.54
C ARG A 81 -13.99 20.67 16.45
N LEU A 82 -14.66 20.51 15.31
CA LEU A 82 -15.56 19.37 15.07
C LEU A 82 -14.79 18.05 15.14
N SER A 83 -13.64 17.94 14.48
CA SER A 83 -12.80 16.74 14.56
C SER A 83 -12.25 16.49 15.96
N GLN A 84 -11.88 17.53 16.71
CA GLN A 84 -11.49 17.40 18.12
C GLN A 84 -12.63 16.85 19.00
N ASN A 85 -13.87 17.30 18.76
CA ASN A 85 -15.04 16.73 19.41
C ASN A 85 -15.24 15.27 19.01
N GLY A 86 -15.00 14.93 17.73
CA GLY A 86 -14.99 13.55 17.24
C GLY A 86 -14.03 12.66 18.02
N TYR A 87 -12.78 13.09 18.18
CA TYR A 87 -11.80 12.35 19.00
C TYR A 87 -12.21 12.21 20.47
N ARG A 88 -12.79 13.25 21.07
CA ARG A 88 -13.29 13.19 22.46
C ARG A 88 -14.43 12.18 22.61
N ALA A 89 -15.38 12.18 21.66
CA ALA A 89 -16.48 11.22 21.64
C ALA A 89 -15.97 9.78 21.43
N MET A 90 -15.01 9.60 20.50
CA MET A 90 -14.35 8.31 20.24
C MET A 90 -13.68 7.75 21.50
N ARG A 91 -12.90 8.58 22.22
CA ARG A 91 -12.27 8.18 23.50
C ARG A 91 -13.28 7.84 24.59
N ALA A 92 -14.46 8.43 24.53
CA ALA A 92 -15.55 8.16 25.46
C ALA A 92 -16.47 7.01 25.03
N GLY A 93 -16.14 6.28 23.95
CA GLY A 93 -16.92 5.16 23.43
C GLY A 93 -18.21 5.54 22.69
N ARG A 94 -18.48 6.85 22.50
CA ARG A 94 -19.66 7.34 21.77
C ARG A 94 -19.38 7.41 20.28
N LEU A 95 -19.32 6.24 19.63
CA LEU A 95 -18.89 6.10 18.23
C LEU A 95 -19.80 6.83 17.24
N GLU A 96 -21.12 6.82 17.45
CA GLU A 96 -22.06 7.52 16.56
C GLU A 96 -21.89 9.05 16.61
N GLU A 97 -21.68 9.61 17.80
CA GLU A 97 -21.39 11.04 17.96
C GLU A 97 -20.07 11.41 17.31
N ALA A 98 -19.06 10.54 17.44
CA ALA A 98 -17.77 10.72 16.80
C ALA A 98 -17.91 10.77 15.27
N GLU A 99 -18.60 9.82 14.67
CA GLU A 99 -18.84 9.78 13.23
C GLU A 99 -19.57 11.03 12.73
N LYS A 100 -20.62 11.47 13.44
CA LYS A 100 -21.35 12.71 13.12
C LYS A 100 -20.42 13.93 13.15
N ALA A 101 -19.54 14.01 14.14
CA ALA A 101 -18.61 15.13 14.28
C ALA A 101 -17.56 15.15 13.15
N PHE A 102 -16.98 14.01 12.78
CA PHE A 102 -16.02 13.91 11.67
C PHE A 102 -16.66 14.23 10.32
N ARG A 103 -17.86 13.70 10.05
CA ARG A 103 -18.61 14.04 8.82
C ARG A 103 -18.97 15.52 8.75
N ALA A 104 -19.33 16.13 9.87
CA ALA A 104 -19.57 17.57 9.94
C ALA A 104 -18.29 18.38 9.65
N ALA A 105 -17.12 17.91 10.11
CA ALA A 105 -15.84 18.54 9.81
C ALA A 105 -15.51 18.51 8.30
N ILE A 106 -15.68 17.35 7.65
CA ILE A 106 -15.50 17.21 6.19
C ILE A 106 -16.50 18.08 5.44
N LYS A 107 -17.78 18.09 5.83
CA LYS A 107 -18.78 18.97 5.21
C LYS A 107 -18.40 20.45 5.31
N ARG A 108 -17.70 20.84 6.37
CA ARG A 108 -17.24 22.22 6.57
C ARG A 108 -16.06 22.57 5.67
N CYS A 109 -15.11 21.65 5.51
CA CYS A 109 -13.94 21.81 4.66
C CYS A 109 -13.71 20.55 3.79
N PRO A 110 -14.43 20.39 2.66
CA PRO A 110 -14.37 19.17 1.85
C PRO A 110 -13.05 18.94 1.11
N HIS A 111 -12.19 19.96 1.05
CA HIS A 111 -10.90 19.90 0.37
C HIS A 111 -9.74 20.02 1.38
N ASP A 112 -10.01 19.85 2.67
CA ASP A 112 -8.98 19.83 3.70
C ASP A 112 -8.52 18.37 3.93
N PRO A 113 -7.29 18.00 3.49
CA PRO A 113 -6.77 16.65 3.62
C PRO A 113 -6.74 16.18 5.08
N GLN A 114 -6.58 17.09 6.04
CA GLN A 114 -6.56 16.74 7.46
C GLN A 114 -7.92 16.22 7.93
N GLN A 115 -9.05 16.72 7.40
CA GLN A 115 -10.35 16.20 7.86
C GLN A 115 -10.61 14.79 7.33
N HIS A 116 -10.21 14.51 6.09
CA HIS A 116 -10.26 13.17 5.51
C HIS A 116 -9.35 12.21 6.28
N GLN A 117 -8.11 12.60 6.58
CA GLN A 117 -7.17 11.80 7.37
C GLN A 117 -7.76 11.45 8.76
N ARG A 118 -8.30 12.44 9.48
CA ARG A 118 -8.86 12.21 10.83
C ARG A 118 -10.08 11.30 10.81
N PHE A 119 -10.91 11.41 9.77
CA PHE A 119 -12.05 10.53 9.61
C PHE A 119 -11.61 9.10 9.26
N ALA A 120 -10.57 8.96 8.42
CA ALA A 120 -9.95 7.67 8.11
C ALA A 120 -9.40 6.99 9.37
N GLU A 121 -8.70 7.73 10.24
CA GLU A 121 -8.23 7.23 11.54
C GLU A 121 -9.38 6.69 12.40
N PHE A 122 -10.49 7.44 12.49
CA PHE A 122 -11.68 6.98 13.21
C PHE A 122 -12.28 5.71 12.60
N LEU A 123 -12.43 5.65 11.28
CA LEU A 123 -12.95 4.48 10.59
C LEU A 123 -12.07 3.24 10.81
N GLY A 124 -10.75 3.43 10.87
CA GLY A 124 -9.80 2.38 11.24
C GLY A 124 -10.06 1.82 12.65
N VAL A 125 -10.29 2.69 13.64
CA VAL A 125 -10.61 2.30 15.02
C VAL A 125 -11.93 1.52 15.10
N VAL A 126 -12.93 1.89 14.29
CA VAL A 126 -14.23 1.19 14.22
C VAL A 126 -14.13 -0.13 13.44
N GLY A 127 -13.00 -0.40 12.77
CA GLY A 127 -12.79 -1.60 11.97
C GLY A 127 -13.32 -1.50 10.53
N ARG A 128 -13.81 -0.32 10.11
CA ARG A 128 -14.28 -0.04 8.73
C ARG A 128 -13.10 0.27 7.81
N ARG A 129 -12.19 -0.70 7.68
CA ARG A 129 -10.89 -0.55 7.02
C ARG A 129 -10.99 -0.12 5.55
N GLN A 130 -11.93 -0.67 4.78
CA GLN A 130 -12.08 -0.29 3.37
C GLN A 130 -12.48 1.18 3.20
N GLU A 131 -13.38 1.67 4.05
CA GLU A 131 -13.80 3.07 4.03
C GLU A 131 -12.70 4.00 4.53
N ALA A 132 -11.95 3.58 5.55
CA ALA A 132 -10.77 4.30 6.00
C ALA A 132 -9.74 4.46 4.87
N LEU A 133 -9.51 3.41 4.06
CA LEU A 133 -8.59 3.48 2.93
C LEU A 133 -9.07 4.50 1.88
N GLN A 134 -10.35 4.52 1.56
CA GLN A 134 -10.92 5.52 0.63
C GLN A 134 -10.68 6.95 1.11
N GLU A 135 -10.93 7.23 2.39
CA GLU A 135 -10.70 8.55 2.99
C GLU A 135 -9.20 8.92 3.01
N TYR A 136 -8.32 7.96 3.27
CA TYR A 136 -6.86 8.19 3.16
C TYR A 136 -6.42 8.47 1.72
N LEU A 137 -6.98 7.78 0.72
CA LEU A 137 -6.66 8.03 -0.69
C LEU A 137 -7.14 9.41 -1.13
N LEU A 138 -8.32 9.86 -0.68
CA LEU A 138 -8.78 11.22 -0.89
C LEU A 138 -7.84 12.24 -0.23
N ALA A 139 -7.41 11.97 1.00
CA ALA A 139 -6.42 12.82 1.67
C ALA A 139 -5.08 12.87 0.90
N CYS A 140 -4.60 11.77 0.33
CA CYS A 140 -3.40 11.74 -0.52
C CYS A 140 -3.56 12.58 -1.80
N GLN A 141 -4.75 12.57 -2.42
CA GLN A 141 -5.05 13.39 -3.60
C GLN A 141 -5.08 14.89 -3.27
N LEU A 142 -5.59 15.25 -2.09
CA LEU A 142 -5.67 16.64 -1.62
C LEU A 142 -4.32 17.16 -1.08
N ALA A 143 -3.53 16.30 -0.44
CA ALA A 143 -2.19 16.60 0.06
C ALA A 143 -1.12 15.89 -0.77
N VAL A 144 -0.86 16.41 -1.97
CA VAL A 144 0.08 15.80 -2.92
C VAL A 144 1.50 15.69 -2.34
N ASP A 145 1.88 16.60 -1.45
CA ASP A 145 3.25 16.69 -0.91
C ASP A 145 3.39 16.15 0.52
N ASP A 146 2.36 15.49 1.07
CA ASP A 146 2.41 14.91 2.42
C ASP A 146 2.76 13.41 2.37
N PRO A 147 3.98 13.01 2.77
CA PRO A 147 4.39 11.61 2.83
C PRO A 147 3.70 10.84 3.98
N TYR A 148 3.28 11.52 5.05
CA TYR A 148 2.70 10.87 6.22
C TYR A 148 1.37 10.20 5.89
N VAL A 149 0.50 10.90 5.15
CA VAL A 149 -0.82 10.36 4.75
C VAL A 149 -0.64 9.14 3.84
N ARG A 150 0.34 9.17 2.93
CA ARG A 150 0.66 8.02 2.05
C ARG A 150 1.20 6.82 2.82
N VAL A 151 2.05 7.04 3.82
CA VAL A 151 2.53 5.98 4.73
C VAL A 151 1.35 5.31 5.43
N LYS A 152 0.40 6.09 5.96
CA LYS A 152 -0.80 5.56 6.62
C LYS A 152 -1.75 4.84 5.65
N ALA A 153 -1.93 5.37 4.45
CA ALA A 153 -2.69 4.73 3.39
C ALA A 153 -2.06 3.38 2.98
N CYS A 154 -0.73 3.34 2.84
CA CYS A 154 0.01 2.12 2.52
C CYS A 154 -0.13 1.08 3.63
N GLU A 155 0.05 1.47 4.90
CA GLU A 155 -0.09 0.58 6.05
C GLU A 155 -1.44 -0.14 6.02
N LEU A 156 -2.52 0.61 5.81
CA LEU A 156 -3.87 0.08 5.72
C LEU A 156 -4.11 -0.76 4.44
N ALA A 157 -3.52 -0.37 3.31
CA ALA A 157 -3.61 -1.14 2.07
C ALA A 157 -2.97 -2.53 2.24
N LEU A 158 -1.83 -2.62 2.95
CA LEU A 158 -1.18 -3.90 3.25
C LEU A 158 -2.03 -4.77 4.19
N GLU A 159 -2.70 -4.18 5.19
CA GLU A 159 -3.65 -4.93 6.04
C GLU A 159 -4.82 -5.51 5.25
N LEU A 160 -5.27 -4.81 4.21
CA LEU A 160 -6.35 -5.25 3.32
C LEU A 160 -5.87 -6.21 2.22
N GLY A 161 -4.57 -6.48 2.12
CA GLY A 161 -3.99 -7.32 1.07
C GLY A 161 -3.80 -6.63 -0.29
N GLU A 162 -4.03 -5.32 -0.37
CA GLU A 162 -3.89 -4.49 -1.57
C GLU A 162 -2.41 -4.14 -1.83
N LEU A 163 -1.60 -5.17 -2.12
CA LEU A 163 -0.14 -5.06 -2.22
C LEU A 163 0.32 -4.08 -3.30
N SER A 164 -0.33 -4.06 -4.47
CA SER A 164 0.02 -3.19 -5.60
C SER A 164 -0.22 -1.71 -5.29
N LEU A 165 -1.32 -1.41 -4.60
CA LEU A 165 -1.63 -0.07 -4.14
C LEU A 165 -0.63 0.37 -3.06
N GLY A 166 -0.35 -0.49 -2.08
CA GLY A 166 0.65 -0.24 -1.04
C GLY A 166 2.03 0.10 -1.63
N GLU A 167 2.48 -0.67 -2.62
CA GLU A 167 3.75 -0.40 -3.31
C GLU A 167 3.78 0.99 -3.98
N THR A 168 2.70 1.36 -4.65
CA THR A 168 2.60 2.67 -5.32
C THR A 168 2.69 3.80 -4.29
N LEU A 169 1.87 3.72 -3.24
CA LEU A 169 1.80 4.73 -2.18
C LEU A 169 3.14 4.88 -1.45
N ILE A 170 3.81 3.78 -1.13
CA ILE A 170 5.05 3.86 -0.36
C ILE A 170 6.23 4.35 -1.19
N ARG A 171 6.28 4.01 -2.49
CA ARG A 171 7.29 4.56 -3.40
C ARG A 171 7.14 6.06 -3.56
N GLU A 172 5.91 6.56 -3.67
CA GLU A 172 5.63 7.99 -3.67
C GLU A 172 6.06 8.65 -2.34
N ALA A 173 5.73 8.04 -1.20
CA ALA A 173 6.12 8.57 0.11
C ALA A 173 7.64 8.65 0.29
N ILE A 174 8.38 7.62 -0.18
CA ILE A 174 9.84 7.60 -0.17
C ILE A 174 10.42 8.66 -1.11
N ALA A 175 9.82 8.86 -2.28
CA ALA A 175 10.24 9.90 -3.23
C ALA A 175 10.09 11.30 -2.64
N LEU A 176 9.01 11.55 -1.90
CA LEU A 176 8.75 12.82 -1.21
C LEU A 176 9.70 13.02 -0.01
N HIS A 177 9.94 11.97 0.78
CA HIS A 177 10.78 12.04 1.99
C HIS A 177 11.68 10.81 2.12
N PRO A 178 12.86 10.80 1.47
CA PRO A 178 13.78 9.66 1.48
C PRO A 178 14.38 9.33 2.85
N GLN A 179 14.28 10.23 3.83
CA GLN A 179 14.79 10.06 5.20
C GLN A 179 13.76 9.47 6.17
N ASN A 180 12.56 9.13 5.70
CA ASN A 180 11.54 8.51 6.54
C ASN A 180 11.81 7.01 6.74
N ALA A 181 12.39 6.63 7.88
CA ALA A 181 12.70 5.24 8.21
C ALA A 181 11.46 4.33 8.17
N ALA A 182 10.33 4.79 8.70
CA ALA A 182 9.08 4.01 8.71
C ALA A 182 8.57 3.71 7.30
N ALA A 183 8.79 4.62 6.34
CA ALA A 183 8.43 4.38 4.95
C ALA A 183 9.28 3.25 4.33
N TRP A 184 10.59 3.22 4.64
CA TRP A 184 11.47 2.14 4.20
C TRP A 184 11.14 0.78 4.84
N VAL A 185 10.72 0.76 6.11
CA VAL A 185 10.21 -0.48 6.76
C VAL A 185 8.98 -1.00 6.03
N LEU A 186 7.99 -0.15 5.76
CA LEU A 186 6.79 -0.54 5.02
C LEU A 186 7.12 -1.01 3.59
N TYR A 187 8.07 -0.36 2.92
CA TYR A 187 8.51 -0.81 1.60
C TYR A 187 9.20 -2.18 1.67
N GLY A 188 10.02 -2.43 2.69
CA GLY A 188 10.56 -3.75 2.99
C GLY A 188 9.45 -4.80 3.18
N ARG A 189 8.38 -4.46 3.92
CA ARG A 189 7.20 -5.34 4.09
C ARG A 189 6.51 -5.64 2.77
N VAL A 190 6.32 -4.64 1.90
CA VAL A 190 5.74 -4.84 0.55
C VAL A 190 6.60 -5.82 -0.25
N LEU A 191 7.92 -5.60 -0.29
CA LEU A 191 8.85 -6.43 -1.05
C LEU A 191 8.92 -7.87 -0.50
N THR A 192 8.90 -8.04 0.83
CA THR A 192 8.81 -9.36 1.45
C THR A 192 7.54 -10.09 1.05
N ALA A 193 6.39 -9.41 1.05
CA ALA A 193 5.11 -9.99 0.62
C ALA A 193 5.12 -10.40 -0.86
N ARG A 194 5.86 -9.67 -1.71
CA ARG A 194 6.10 -10.02 -3.12
C ARG A 194 7.19 -11.08 -3.33
N LYS A 195 7.83 -11.56 -2.26
CA LYS A 195 8.96 -12.50 -2.27
C LYS A 195 10.21 -11.94 -2.97
N GLU A 196 10.31 -10.62 -3.08
CA GLU A 196 11.48 -9.91 -3.62
C GLU A 196 12.55 -9.73 -2.54
N PHE A 197 13.03 -10.84 -1.96
CA PHE A 197 13.78 -10.84 -0.71
C PHE A 197 15.08 -10.01 -0.74
N ARG A 198 15.80 -9.99 -1.88
CA ARG A 198 17.03 -9.18 -1.99
C ARG A 198 16.74 -7.68 -1.91
N GLN A 199 15.70 -7.20 -2.60
CA GLN A 199 15.30 -5.80 -2.53
C GLN A 199 14.74 -5.48 -1.14
N ALA A 200 14.03 -6.41 -0.51
CA ALA A 200 13.54 -6.25 0.86
C ALA A 200 14.71 -6.04 1.83
N VAL A 201 15.80 -6.81 1.71
CA VAL A 201 17.02 -6.62 2.50
C VAL A 201 17.58 -5.20 2.33
N GLU A 202 17.64 -4.67 1.10
CA GLU A 202 18.09 -3.29 0.86
C GLU A 202 17.18 -2.26 1.52
N ALA A 203 15.87 -2.43 1.42
CA ALA A 203 14.89 -1.53 2.04
C ALA A 203 14.98 -1.53 3.58
N TYR A 204 15.02 -2.71 4.21
CA TYR A 204 15.21 -2.82 5.67
C TYR A 204 16.57 -2.31 6.12
N SER A 205 17.64 -2.57 5.35
CA SER A 205 18.97 -2.01 5.64
C SER A 205 18.95 -0.48 5.59
N ARG A 206 18.22 0.11 4.63
CA ARG A 206 18.05 1.56 4.56
C ARG A 206 17.25 2.11 5.73
N ALA A 207 16.20 1.40 6.15
CA ALA A 207 15.43 1.75 7.35
C ALA A 207 16.32 1.75 8.60
N LEU A 208 17.11 0.69 8.80
CA LEU A 208 18.02 0.54 9.95
C LEU A 208 19.19 1.53 9.92
N TYR A 209 19.64 1.96 8.74
CA TYR A 209 20.61 3.06 8.63
C TYR A 209 20.03 4.39 9.16
N LEU A 210 18.74 4.64 8.91
CA LEU A 210 18.05 5.86 9.36
C LEU A 210 17.59 5.77 10.83
N ALA A 211 17.18 4.58 11.28
CA ALA A 211 16.71 4.30 12.63
C ALA A 211 17.34 2.98 13.14
N PRO A 212 18.56 3.04 13.71
CA PRO A 212 19.27 1.85 14.17
C PRO A 212 18.58 1.09 15.30
N GLU A 213 17.72 1.75 16.07
CA GLU A 213 17.04 1.15 17.23
C GLU A 213 15.76 0.38 16.87
N ASP A 214 15.39 0.29 15.59
CA ASP A 214 14.21 -0.46 15.16
C ASP A 214 14.45 -1.97 15.25
N HIS A 215 14.11 -2.55 16.40
CA HIS A 215 14.24 -3.99 16.64
C HIS A 215 13.39 -4.81 15.69
N GLN A 216 12.19 -4.35 15.32
CA GLN A 216 11.30 -5.10 14.44
C GLN A 216 11.88 -5.18 13.03
N ALA A 217 12.36 -4.07 12.49
CA ALA A 217 13.05 -4.05 11.20
C ALA A 217 14.29 -4.95 11.19
N ARG A 218 15.01 -5.02 12.33
CA ARG A 218 16.19 -5.89 12.47
C ARG A 218 15.82 -7.39 12.52
N VAL A 219 14.71 -7.75 13.16
CA VAL A 219 14.18 -9.13 13.15
C VAL A 219 13.75 -9.54 11.75
N GLU A 220 13.03 -8.67 11.03
CA GLU A 220 12.64 -8.94 9.64
C GLU A 220 13.87 -9.07 8.72
N LEU A 221 14.91 -8.26 8.91
CA LEU A 221 16.17 -8.40 8.18
C LEU A 221 16.83 -9.76 8.43
N ALA A 222 16.87 -10.22 9.69
CA ALA A 222 17.41 -11.54 10.01
C ALA A 222 16.60 -12.67 9.36
N ARG A 223 15.26 -12.60 9.43
CA ARG A 223 14.36 -13.53 8.74
C ARG A 223 14.68 -13.59 7.24
N LEU A 224 14.88 -12.43 6.60
CA LEU A 224 15.25 -12.37 5.18
C LEU A 224 16.61 -13.00 4.88
N HIS A 225 17.64 -12.77 5.71
CA HIS A 225 18.92 -13.44 5.56
C HIS A 225 18.79 -14.96 5.66
N ARG A 226 17.96 -15.48 6.59
CA ARG A 226 17.67 -16.90 6.67
C ARG A 226 16.98 -17.42 5.41
N LEU A 227 15.98 -16.70 4.88
CA LEU A 227 15.28 -17.05 3.64
C LEU A 227 16.18 -17.01 2.40
N LEU A 228 17.24 -16.19 2.42
CA LEU A 228 18.25 -16.11 1.36
C LEU A 228 19.38 -17.15 1.52
N HIS A 229 19.23 -18.12 2.42
CA HIS A 229 20.24 -19.13 2.74
C HIS A 229 21.56 -18.53 3.29
N GLU A 230 21.46 -17.42 4.02
CA GLU A 230 22.56 -16.78 4.73
C GLU A 230 22.38 -16.85 6.26
N PRO A 231 22.23 -18.04 6.87
CA PRO A 231 21.87 -18.17 8.27
C PRO A 231 22.93 -17.63 9.25
N GLY A 232 24.20 -17.54 8.82
CA GLY A 232 25.25 -16.89 9.61
C GLY A 232 25.01 -15.39 9.81
N LYS A 233 24.56 -14.66 8.77
CA LYS A 233 24.19 -13.25 8.88
C LYS A 233 22.94 -13.07 9.73
N SER A 234 21.96 -13.97 9.57
CA SER A 234 20.76 -14.01 10.41
C SER A 234 21.12 -14.11 11.88
N LEU A 235 22.02 -15.05 12.25
CA LEU A 235 22.42 -15.27 13.62
C LEU A 235 23.07 -14.03 14.24
N VAL A 236 24.03 -13.41 13.54
CA VAL A 236 24.70 -12.19 14.02
C VAL A 236 23.70 -11.05 14.21
N THR A 237 22.75 -10.92 13.28
CA THR A 237 21.70 -9.88 13.33
C THR A 237 20.78 -10.08 14.53
N LEU A 238 20.36 -11.31 14.80
CA LEU A 238 19.52 -11.64 15.95
C LEU A 238 20.27 -11.52 17.28
N GLN A 239 21.56 -11.87 17.31
CA GLN A 239 22.40 -11.67 18.50
C GLN A 239 22.54 -10.19 18.87
N ALA A 240 22.62 -9.31 17.87
CA ALA A 240 22.59 -7.87 18.11
C ALA A 240 21.24 -7.40 18.69
N VAL A 241 20.12 -8.03 18.31
CA VAL A 241 18.81 -7.77 18.94
C VAL A 241 18.80 -8.25 20.38
N THR A 242 19.21 -9.50 20.64
CA THR A 242 19.16 -10.08 21.99
C THR A 242 20.13 -9.44 22.97
N ALA A 243 21.22 -8.83 22.50
CA ALA A 243 22.15 -8.09 23.35
C ALA A 243 21.48 -6.91 24.11
N GLY A 244 20.37 -6.38 23.59
CA GLY A 244 19.57 -5.34 24.26
C GLY A 244 18.62 -5.87 25.34
N TYR A 245 18.46 -7.18 25.48
CA TYR A 245 17.53 -7.82 26.40
C TYR A 245 18.25 -8.62 27.47
N LEU A 246 17.65 -8.71 28.66
CA LEU A 246 18.02 -9.77 29.59
C LEU A 246 17.58 -11.13 29.01
N PRO A 247 18.30 -12.23 29.28
CA PRO A 247 17.96 -13.55 28.74
C PRO A 247 16.50 -13.99 28.99
N ALA A 248 15.93 -13.61 30.14
CA ALA A 248 14.54 -13.91 30.47
C ALA A 248 13.51 -13.04 29.72
N ASP A 249 13.92 -11.87 29.23
CA ASP A 249 13.04 -10.84 28.65
C ASP A 249 13.00 -10.87 27.13
N VAL A 250 13.83 -11.70 26.48
CA VAL A 250 13.85 -11.83 25.02
C VAL A 250 12.44 -12.14 24.50
N PRO A 251 11.91 -11.39 23.52
CA PRO A 251 10.58 -11.64 22.97
C PRO A 251 10.47 -13.02 22.31
N ALA A 252 9.27 -13.61 22.35
CA ALA A 252 9.01 -14.93 21.78
C ALA A 252 9.32 -15.00 20.28
N GLU A 253 9.02 -13.94 19.53
CA GLU A 253 9.31 -13.85 18.09
C GLU A 253 10.83 -13.93 17.81
N VAL A 254 11.66 -13.28 18.63
CA VAL A 254 13.12 -13.31 18.47
C VAL A 254 13.68 -14.69 18.78
N LEU A 255 13.18 -15.34 19.84
CA LEU A 255 13.55 -16.72 20.19
C LEU A 255 13.14 -17.71 19.09
N PHE A 256 11.98 -17.49 18.47
CA PHE A 256 11.51 -18.30 17.36
C PHE A 256 12.43 -18.17 16.14
N GLU A 257 12.77 -16.95 15.71
CA GLU A 257 13.69 -16.76 14.58
C GLU A 257 15.11 -17.25 14.89
N LEU A 258 15.55 -17.18 16.16
CA LEU A 258 16.81 -17.80 16.59
C LEU A 258 16.75 -19.32 16.46
N GLY A 259 15.67 -19.96 16.92
CA GLY A 259 15.48 -21.40 16.78
C GLY A 259 15.51 -21.86 15.33
N LEU A 260 14.80 -21.16 14.44
CA LEU A 260 14.83 -21.43 13.00
C LEU A 260 16.21 -21.20 12.38
N THR A 261 16.95 -20.19 12.86
CA THR A 261 18.31 -19.90 12.39
C THR A 261 19.30 -20.96 12.85
N TYR A 262 19.21 -21.43 14.10
CA TYR A 262 20.03 -22.53 14.61
C TYR A 262 19.75 -23.85 13.86
N ALA A 263 18.49 -24.14 13.56
CA ALA A 263 18.12 -25.29 12.74
C ALA A 263 18.78 -25.22 11.35
N ALA A 264 18.74 -24.05 10.71
CA ALA A 264 19.39 -23.83 9.41
C ALA A 264 20.92 -23.92 9.47
N LEU A 265 21.54 -23.69 10.63
CA LEU A 265 22.98 -23.89 10.86
C LEU A 265 23.35 -25.32 11.24
N GLY A 266 22.38 -26.23 11.38
CA GLY A 266 22.59 -27.60 11.87
C GLY A 266 22.85 -27.70 13.38
N ARG A 267 22.65 -26.60 14.13
CA ARG A 267 22.82 -26.55 15.60
C ARG A 267 21.53 -27.01 16.28
N GLN A 268 21.27 -28.30 16.18
CA GLN A 268 19.97 -28.91 16.50
C GLN A 268 19.56 -28.75 17.97
N SER A 269 20.49 -28.91 18.91
CA SER A 269 20.21 -28.76 20.35
C SER A 269 19.73 -27.35 20.69
N GLU A 270 20.47 -26.33 20.25
CA GLU A 270 20.14 -24.92 20.48
C GLU A 270 18.86 -24.49 19.75
N ALA A 271 18.59 -25.09 18.58
CA ALA A 271 17.35 -24.87 17.87
C ALA A 271 16.13 -25.34 18.68
N VAL A 272 16.20 -26.55 19.26
CA VAL A 272 15.14 -27.08 20.12
C VAL A 272 14.95 -26.22 21.37
N GLU A 273 16.03 -25.85 22.06
CA GLU A 273 15.98 -25.00 23.25
C GLU A 273 15.29 -23.65 22.97
N ALA A 274 15.70 -22.97 21.90
CA ALA A 274 15.14 -21.68 21.53
C ALA A 274 13.65 -21.76 21.14
N LEU A 275 13.25 -22.80 20.38
CA LEU A 275 11.84 -23.02 20.02
C LEU A 275 10.97 -23.39 21.22
N VAL A 276 11.49 -24.17 22.17
CA VAL A 276 10.81 -24.48 23.43
C VAL A 276 10.63 -23.22 24.26
N ALA A 277 11.66 -22.36 24.34
CA ALA A 277 11.57 -21.08 25.05
C ALA A 277 10.57 -20.12 24.40
N ALA A 278 10.50 -20.07 23.06
CA ALA A 278 9.50 -19.30 22.33
C ALA A 278 8.07 -19.77 22.65
N ARG A 279 7.83 -21.10 22.59
CA ARG A 279 6.54 -21.72 22.94
C ARG A 279 6.15 -21.48 24.40
N ALA A 280 7.11 -21.47 25.32
CA ALA A 280 6.82 -21.22 26.74
C ALA A 280 6.28 -19.79 26.97
N LYS A 281 6.72 -18.81 26.17
CA LYS A 281 6.25 -17.42 26.26
C LYS A 281 4.90 -17.20 25.58
N ASP A 282 4.66 -17.89 24.46
CA ASP A 282 3.36 -17.87 23.79
C ASP A 282 2.92 -19.29 23.44
N PRO A 283 2.22 -19.98 24.36
CA PRO A 283 1.74 -21.34 24.15
C PRO A 283 0.60 -21.43 23.12
N THR A 284 -0.04 -20.31 22.79
CA THR A 284 -1.19 -20.28 21.86
C THR A 284 -0.77 -20.21 20.40
N ASN A 285 0.49 -19.86 20.14
CA ASN A 285 1.00 -19.71 18.79
C ASN A 285 1.35 -21.06 18.16
N LEU A 286 0.45 -21.52 17.28
CA LEU A 286 0.58 -22.79 16.57
C LEU A 286 1.81 -22.85 15.66
N GLU A 287 2.36 -21.72 15.20
CA GLU A 287 3.56 -21.71 14.36
C GLU A 287 4.78 -22.20 15.15
N TYR A 288 4.88 -21.84 16.43
CA TYR A 288 5.98 -22.27 17.29
C TYR A 288 5.92 -23.77 17.56
N GLU A 289 4.72 -24.28 17.78
CA GLU A 289 4.48 -25.72 17.96
C GLU A 289 4.80 -26.51 16.68
N LYS A 290 4.32 -26.06 15.51
CA LYS A 290 4.60 -26.72 14.23
C LYS A 290 6.10 -26.75 13.92
N ALA A 291 6.82 -25.65 14.13
CA ALA A 291 8.25 -25.59 13.88
C ALA A 291 9.02 -26.57 14.79
N LEU A 292 8.67 -26.61 16.08
CA LEU A 292 9.28 -27.54 17.03
C LEU A 292 8.97 -29.00 16.67
N ALA A 293 7.71 -29.32 16.36
CA ALA A 293 7.30 -30.66 15.97
C ALA A 293 7.98 -31.12 14.67
N SER A 294 8.11 -30.23 13.69
CA SER A 294 8.83 -30.50 12.44
C SER A 294 10.30 -30.82 12.71
N LEU A 295 10.96 -30.03 13.56
CA LEU A 295 12.36 -30.24 13.94
C LEU A 295 12.57 -31.58 14.65
N LEU A 296 11.75 -31.89 15.66
CA LEU A 296 11.85 -33.13 16.42
C LEU A 296 11.57 -34.37 15.55
N THR A 297 10.62 -34.27 14.61
CA THR A 297 10.35 -35.35 13.66
C THR A 297 11.56 -35.60 12.76
N HIS A 298 12.23 -34.53 12.31
CA HIS A 298 13.43 -34.67 11.50
C HIS A 298 14.58 -35.29 12.30
N LEU A 299 14.75 -34.89 13.57
CA LEU A 299 15.78 -35.45 14.45
C LEU A 299 15.56 -36.95 14.73
N ASN A 300 14.34 -37.33 15.08
CA ASN A 300 14.00 -38.74 15.28
C ASN A 300 14.20 -39.57 14.00
N ARG A 301 13.89 -39.02 12.82
CA ARG A 301 14.13 -39.71 11.54
C ARG A 301 15.62 -39.89 11.26
N THR A 302 16.44 -38.90 11.57
CA THR A 302 17.90 -39.02 11.40
C THR A 302 18.52 -39.98 12.41
N GLU A 303 18.04 -40.04 13.65
CA GLU A 303 18.48 -41.04 14.62
C GLU A 303 18.12 -42.47 14.19
N VAL A 304 16.91 -42.66 13.68
CA VAL A 304 16.47 -43.97 13.14
C VAL A 304 17.25 -44.35 11.87
N ALA A 305 17.60 -43.39 11.01
CA ALA A 305 18.42 -43.64 9.82
C ALA A 305 19.92 -43.83 10.12
N ALA A 306 20.40 -43.36 11.28
CA ALA A 306 21.80 -43.50 11.71
C ALA A 306 22.09 -44.86 12.39
N VAL A 307 21.07 -45.65 12.71
CA VAL A 307 21.26 -47.06 13.10
C VAL A 307 21.62 -47.82 11.82
N PRO A 308 22.86 -48.36 11.68
CA PRO A 308 23.19 -49.17 10.53
C PRO A 308 22.27 -50.39 10.55
N PHE A 309 21.52 -50.57 9.47
CA PHE A 309 20.71 -51.76 9.26
C PHE A 309 21.69 -52.95 9.16
N SER A 310 21.92 -53.64 10.27
CA SER A 310 22.62 -54.93 10.25
C SER A 310 21.76 -55.91 9.44
N PRO A 311 22.30 -56.56 8.39
CA PRO A 311 21.51 -57.33 7.42
C PRO A 311 21.14 -58.72 7.95
N GLU A 312 20.63 -58.84 9.18
CA GLU A 312 20.18 -60.12 9.74
C GLU A 312 18.67 -60.22 9.94
N THR A 313 17.90 -59.15 9.73
CA THR A 313 16.43 -59.20 9.82
C THR A 313 15.75 -58.48 8.66
N ALA A 314 15.88 -59.01 7.45
CA ALA A 314 15.07 -58.61 6.31
C ALA A 314 14.83 -59.78 5.33
N THR A 315 14.07 -60.78 5.76
CA THR A 315 13.30 -61.63 4.85
C THR A 315 11.82 -61.26 4.98
N SER A 316 11.41 -60.27 4.20
CA SER A 316 10.31 -60.40 3.24
C SER A 316 9.85 -59.02 2.78
N VAL A 317 9.54 -58.96 1.49
CA VAL A 317 8.91 -57.85 0.76
C VAL A 317 9.86 -56.75 0.28
N ALA A 318 10.71 -57.12 -0.70
CA ALA A 318 10.86 -56.32 -1.90
C ALA A 318 9.50 -56.30 -2.63
N THR A 319 8.96 -55.17 -3.06
CA THR A 319 9.23 -54.43 -4.30
C THR A 319 8.57 -53.03 -4.14
N SER A 320 8.96 -51.90 -4.75
CA SER A 320 9.80 -51.58 -5.90
C SER A 320 10.02 -50.05 -5.94
N ASN A 321 11.23 -49.67 -6.37
CA ASN A 321 11.63 -48.49 -7.15
C ASN A 321 11.55 -47.07 -6.56
N GLU A 322 12.76 -46.64 -6.15
CA GLU A 322 13.47 -45.39 -6.43
C GLU A 322 12.84 -44.36 -7.38
N SER A 323 12.84 -43.10 -6.91
CA SER A 323 13.40 -41.97 -7.66
C SER A 323 13.93 -40.94 -6.67
N ALA A 324 15.24 -40.70 -6.73
CA ALA A 324 15.96 -39.71 -5.95
C ALA A 324 15.76 -38.30 -6.54
N ALA A 325 15.48 -37.30 -5.69
CA ALA A 325 15.63 -35.89 -6.02
C ALA A 325 15.84 -35.03 -4.74
N ASP A 326 17.00 -34.37 -4.68
CA ASP A 326 17.47 -33.17 -3.95
C ASP A 326 16.97 -32.80 -2.52
N PRO A 327 17.88 -32.60 -1.54
CA PRO A 327 17.55 -32.15 -0.18
C PRO A 327 17.36 -30.62 -0.01
N ALA A 328 17.19 -29.84 -1.09
CA ALA A 328 17.18 -28.37 -1.05
C ALA A 328 15.83 -27.72 -1.39
N SER A 329 14.72 -28.45 -1.31
CA SER A 329 13.38 -27.92 -1.53
C SER A 329 12.47 -28.28 -0.36
N PHE A 330 11.44 -27.47 -0.11
CA PHE A 330 10.38 -27.68 0.89
C PHE A 330 10.56 -27.03 2.27
N LEU A 331 10.70 -25.70 2.27
CA LEU A 331 9.99 -24.85 3.22
C LEU A 331 9.32 -23.69 2.45
N HIS A 332 8.25 -24.01 1.72
CA HIS A 332 7.29 -23.00 1.29
C HIS A 332 6.21 -22.85 2.36
N PRO A 333 5.97 -21.64 2.90
CA PRO A 333 4.79 -21.41 3.71
C PRO A 333 3.57 -21.34 2.79
N LEU A 334 2.65 -22.29 2.95
CA LEU A 334 1.27 -22.14 2.49
C LEU A 334 0.58 -21.16 3.45
N SER A 335 0.53 -19.88 3.06
CA SER A 335 -0.28 -18.87 3.75
C SER A 335 -1.57 -18.61 2.98
N GLN A 336 -2.70 -19.01 3.57
CA GLN A 336 -4.00 -18.37 3.44
C GLN A 336 -4.39 -17.85 4.83
N PRO A 337 -5.11 -16.72 4.93
CA PRO A 337 -5.13 -15.91 6.15
C PRO A 337 -6.14 -16.44 7.16
N GLY A 338 -5.63 -16.81 8.34
CA GLY A 338 -6.45 -17.06 9.52
C GLY A 338 -6.61 -15.78 10.33
N SER A 339 -7.85 -15.34 10.46
CA SER A 339 -8.33 -14.29 11.35
C SER A 339 -7.79 -14.44 12.79
N GLY A 340 -7.12 -13.42 13.30
CA GLY A 340 -6.71 -13.32 14.69
C GLY A 340 -6.81 -11.87 15.17
N GLU A 341 -7.89 -11.57 15.89
CA GLU A 341 -8.06 -10.36 16.67
C GLU A 341 -7.00 -10.29 17.78
N GLY A 342 -6.30 -9.16 17.92
CA GLY A 342 -5.23 -9.03 18.91
C GLY A 342 -4.67 -7.62 19.06
N SER A 343 -5.39 -6.78 19.78
CA SER A 343 -4.87 -5.76 20.71
C SER A 343 -3.74 -4.82 20.26
N TYR A 344 -4.08 -3.76 19.53
CA TYR A 344 -3.24 -2.54 19.46
C TYR A 344 -3.67 -1.54 20.54
N ARG A 345 -2.98 -1.56 21.68
CA ARG A 345 -2.94 -0.45 22.63
C ARG A 345 -1.50 -0.01 22.82
N SER A 346 -1.37 1.30 23.02
CA SER A 346 -0.19 2.10 23.36
C SER A 346 0.91 2.19 22.31
N TYR A 347 0.96 3.32 21.58
CA TYR A 347 2.10 4.24 21.58
C TYR A 347 1.61 5.64 21.11
N LEU A 348 1.22 6.47 22.07
CA LEU A 348 1.14 7.93 21.93
C LEU A 348 2.02 8.52 23.03
N ARG A 349 3.19 9.01 22.65
CA ARG A 349 3.87 10.14 23.29
C ARG A 349 4.41 11.04 22.21
#